data_AF-A0A453ESA3-F1
#
_entry.id   AF-A0A453ESA3-F1
#
_cell.length_a   1.000
_cell.length_b   1.000
_cell.length_c   1.000
_cell.angle_alpha   90.00
_cell.angle_beta   90.00
_cell.angle_gamma   90.00
#
_symmetry.space_group_name_H-M   'P 1'
#
loop_
_entity.id
_entity.type
_entity.pdbx_description
1 polymer ?
#
loop_
_entity_poly.entity_id
_entity_poly.type
_entity_poly.pdbx_seq_one_letter_code
_entity_poly.pdbx_strand_id
1 'polypeptide(L)'
;LKLVRNMRAQNDPWFAEYLLRIGNGTEETNDDGEILLPTSICVPNKMDDNGLDRLIDNIYQTGNASLKDRKYITSRAILSTRNDCVDKINLKMIDRFQGEEMVYHSFDSVEDDPHNYYPPEFLNTLTPNGLPPHMLKLKINCPIILLRNIDPANGLYNGTRLVVRGFQKNTIDAEIVVGQHSGIRVFLPRIPLCPSDDDMFPFNFKVPSQIKHKGTNRYT
;
A
#
# COMPACT_ATOMS: atom_id res chain seq x y z
N LEU A 1 25.08 -19.25 -16.21
CA LEU A 1 24.92 -17.99 -16.97
C LEU A 1 25.14 -16.81 -16.02
N LYS A 2 26.03 -15.86 -16.34
CA LYS A 2 26.20 -14.61 -15.59
C LYS A 2 25.34 -13.54 -16.27
N LEU A 3 24.36 -12.99 -15.55
CA LEU A 3 23.54 -11.89 -16.06
C LEU A 3 24.37 -10.61 -16.00
N VAL A 4 24.68 -10.02 -17.15
CA VAL A 4 25.55 -8.84 -17.27
C VAL A 4 24.78 -7.54 -17.52
N ARG A 5 23.49 -7.62 -17.85
CA ARG A 5 22.68 -6.45 -18.23
C ARG A 5 21.43 -6.34 -17.38
N ASN A 6 21.24 -5.17 -16.76
CA ASN A 6 20.01 -4.84 -16.03
C ASN A 6 18.90 -4.43 -17.01
N MET A 7 17.92 -5.31 -17.21
CA MET A 7 16.78 -5.04 -18.11
C MET A 7 15.74 -4.08 -17.50
N ARG A 8 15.78 -3.82 -16.19
CA ARG A 8 14.81 -2.97 -15.49
C ARG A 8 15.20 -1.48 -15.48
N ALA A 9 16.49 -1.19 -15.54
CA ALA A 9 17.05 0.17 -15.51
C ALA A 9 17.68 0.58 -16.86
N GLN A 10 17.29 -0.03 -17.98
CA GLN A 10 17.95 0.21 -19.28
C GLN A 10 17.96 1.67 -19.74
N ASN A 11 16.97 2.44 -19.33
CA ASN A 11 16.83 3.84 -19.70
C ASN A 11 17.68 4.78 -18.82
N ASP A 12 18.36 4.23 -17.81
CA ASP A 12 19.30 4.94 -16.94
C ASP A 12 20.59 4.12 -16.82
N PRO A 13 21.52 4.26 -17.78
CA PRO A 13 22.76 3.49 -17.82
C PRO A 13 23.59 3.63 -16.54
N TRP A 14 23.63 4.84 -15.97
CA TRP A 14 24.36 5.12 -14.74
C TRP A 14 23.76 4.34 -13.55
N PHE A 15 22.44 4.40 -13.37
CA PHE A 15 21.77 3.67 -12.30
C PHE A 15 21.83 2.15 -12.50
N ALA A 16 21.73 1.68 -13.75
CA ALA A 16 21.89 0.28 -14.09
C ALA A 16 23.26 -0.27 -13.69
N GLU A 17 24.32 0.48 -13.96
CA GLU A 17 25.69 0.12 -13.59
C GLU A 17 25.90 0.17 -12.07
N TYR A 18 25.37 1.21 -11.40
CA TYR A 18 25.38 1.32 -9.94
C TYR A 18 24.73 0.09 -9.26
N LEU A 19 23.55 -0.32 -9.72
CA LEU A 19 22.88 -1.53 -9.21
C LEU A 19 23.70 -2.81 -9.45
N LEU A 20 24.45 -2.90 -10.54
CA LEU A 20 25.33 -4.03 -10.82
C LEU A 20 26.54 -4.04 -9.87
N ARG A 21 27.13 -2.88 -9.56
CA ARG A 21 28.24 -2.80 -8.62
C ARG A 21 27.81 -3.19 -7.20
N ILE A 22 26.63 -2.75 -6.76
CA ILE A 22 26.01 -3.21 -5.50
C ILE A 22 25.81 -4.72 -5.52
N GLY A 23 25.17 -5.27 -6.55
CA GLY A 23 24.86 -6.69 -6.63
C GLY A 23 26.09 -7.61 -6.73
N ASN A 24 27.21 -7.09 -7.24
CA ASN A 24 28.49 -7.80 -7.30
C ASN A 24 29.38 -7.58 -6.06
N GLY A 25 28.97 -6.73 -5.11
CA GLY A 25 29.77 -6.37 -3.94
C GLY A 25 31.03 -5.57 -4.28
N THR A 26 31.01 -4.79 -5.37
CA THR A 26 32.14 -3.97 -5.83
C THR A 26 31.92 -2.46 -5.63
N GLU A 27 30.76 -2.07 -5.09
CA GLU A 27 30.50 -0.67 -4.74
C GLU A 27 31.31 -0.27 -3.50
N GLU A 28 31.77 0.98 -3.46
CA GLU A 28 32.54 1.50 -2.33
C GLU A 28 31.69 1.51 -1.05
N THR A 29 32.30 1.09 0.05
CA THR A 29 31.70 1.11 1.38
C THR A 29 32.48 2.03 2.31
N ASN A 30 31.80 2.53 3.34
CA ASN A 30 32.47 3.20 4.46
C ASN A 30 33.24 2.17 5.34
N ASP A 31 33.88 2.66 6.39
CA ASP A 31 34.64 1.85 7.35
C ASP A 31 33.79 0.79 8.07
N ASP A 32 32.47 1.00 8.12
CA ASP A 32 31.48 0.07 8.70
C ASP A 32 30.97 -0.97 7.70
N GLY A 33 31.45 -0.94 6.45
CA GLY A 33 31.00 -1.85 5.38
C GLY A 33 29.64 -1.49 4.77
N GLU A 34 29.16 -0.27 5.00
CA GLU A 34 27.89 0.23 4.47
C GLU A 34 28.10 0.94 3.13
N ILE A 35 27.16 0.71 2.20
CA ILE A 35 27.18 1.37 0.89
C ILE A 35 26.72 2.82 1.05
N LEU A 36 27.54 3.76 0.60
CA LEU A 36 27.18 5.17 0.58
C LEU A 36 26.23 5.46 -0.58
N LEU A 37 25.02 5.93 -0.26
CA LEU A 37 24.04 6.29 -1.28
C LEU A 37 24.42 7.62 -1.97
N PRO A 38 24.40 7.70 -3.31
CA PRO A 38 24.60 8.94 -4.04
C PRO A 38 23.60 10.02 -3.59
N THR A 39 24.10 11.24 -3.37
CA THR A 39 23.26 12.36 -2.93
C THR A 39 22.14 12.70 -3.92
N SER A 40 22.32 12.36 -5.21
CA SER A 40 21.32 12.53 -6.27
C SER A 40 20.05 11.70 -6.08
N ILE A 41 20.11 10.60 -5.32
CA ILE A 41 18.96 9.71 -5.05
C ILE A 41 18.49 9.80 -3.60
N CYS A 42 19.06 10.72 -2.82
CA CYS A 42 18.74 10.93 -1.40
C CYS A 42 17.93 12.20 -1.20
N VAL A 43 16.92 12.14 -0.34
CA VAL A 43 16.26 13.34 0.18
C VAL A 43 17.05 13.82 1.40
N PRO A 44 17.57 15.06 1.43
CA PRO A 44 18.37 15.55 2.55
C PRO A 44 17.56 15.55 3.85
N ASN A 45 18.03 14.78 4.83
CA ASN A 45 17.44 14.82 6.17
C ASN A 45 17.75 16.19 6.81
N LYS A 46 16.75 16.86 7.37
CA LYS A 46 17.00 18.01 8.27
C LYS A 46 16.75 17.50 9.69
N MET A 47 17.38 18.10 10.69
CA MET A 47 17.13 17.79 12.09
C MET A 47 15.74 18.31 12.55
N ASP A 48 14.69 17.98 11.81
CA ASP A 48 13.31 18.29 12.12
C ASP A 48 12.43 17.03 12.09
N ASP A 49 11.36 17.01 12.89
CA ASP A 49 10.43 15.87 12.96
C ASP A 49 9.59 15.69 11.67
N ASN A 50 9.80 16.54 10.66
CA ASN A 50 9.05 16.57 9.41
C ASN A 50 9.70 15.76 8.27
N GLY A 51 10.75 14.98 8.54
CA GLY A 51 11.47 14.21 7.51
C GLY A 51 10.55 13.34 6.64
N LEU A 52 9.55 12.69 7.25
CA LEU A 52 8.59 11.83 6.55
C LEU A 52 7.62 12.64 5.68
N ASP A 53 7.11 13.77 6.17
CA ASP A 53 6.26 14.65 5.36
C ASP A 53 7.02 15.21 4.16
N ARG A 54 8.28 15.60 4.36
CA ARG A 54 9.16 16.06 3.28
C ARG A 54 9.44 14.98 2.25
N LEU A 55 9.60 13.73 2.67
CA LEU A 55 9.72 12.58 1.74
C LEU A 55 8.44 12.40 0.91
N ILE A 56 7.27 12.42 1.56
CA ILE A 56 5.98 12.32 0.87
C ILE A 56 5.81 13.48 -0.12
N ASP A 57 6.13 14.70 0.29
CA ASP A 57 6.03 15.89 -0.54
C ASP A 57 7.01 15.90 -1.71
N ASN A 58 8.23 15.39 -1.51
CA ASN A 58 9.19 15.23 -2.60
C ASN A 58 8.70 14.21 -3.64
N ILE A 59 8.17 13.07 -3.17
CA ILE A 59 7.71 11.99 -4.03
C ILE A 59 6.37 12.28 -4.69
N TYR A 60 5.43 12.97 -4.06
CA TYR A 60 4.09 13.18 -4.65
C TYR A 60 3.82 14.64 -5.06
N GLN A 61 4.66 15.60 -4.66
CA GLN A 61 4.50 17.03 -4.95
C GLN A 61 3.07 17.49 -4.63
N THR A 62 2.66 17.21 -3.39
CA THR A 62 1.27 17.25 -2.90
C THR A 62 0.55 18.59 -3.09
N GLY A 63 1.29 19.69 -3.32
CA GLY A 63 0.72 21.02 -3.57
C GLY A 63 0.08 21.21 -4.96
N ASN A 64 0.20 20.24 -5.88
CA ASN A 64 -0.18 20.41 -7.28
C ASN A 64 -1.38 19.53 -7.71
N ALA A 65 -2.00 19.88 -8.85
CA ALA A 65 -3.06 19.11 -9.51
C ALA A 65 -2.68 17.65 -9.86
N SER A 66 -1.41 17.28 -9.69
CA SER A 66 -0.82 15.97 -9.98
C SER A 66 -1.46 14.80 -9.20
N LEU A 67 -2.03 15.03 -8.02
CA LEU A 67 -2.75 13.99 -7.27
C LEU A 67 -4.07 13.56 -7.94
N LYS A 68 -4.58 14.34 -8.89
CA LYS A 68 -5.74 13.97 -9.72
C LYS A 68 -5.34 13.11 -10.92
N ASP A 69 -4.06 13.15 -11.32
CA ASP A 69 -3.58 12.33 -12.43
C ASP A 69 -3.33 10.88 -11.97
N ARG A 70 -4.18 10.00 -12.50
CA ARG A 70 -4.09 8.55 -12.31
C ARG A 70 -2.71 8.00 -12.65
N LYS A 71 -2.11 8.40 -13.76
CA LYS A 71 -0.80 7.86 -14.18
C LYS A 71 0.30 8.33 -13.24
N TYR A 72 0.23 9.60 -12.84
CA TYR A 72 1.17 10.18 -11.89
C TYR A 72 1.18 9.41 -10.56
N ILE A 73 0.01 9.20 -9.95
CA ILE A 73 -0.05 8.56 -8.63
C ILE A 73 0.24 7.05 -8.69
N THR A 74 -0.05 6.40 -9.82
CA THR A 74 0.14 4.96 -9.98
C THR A 74 1.56 4.58 -10.42
N SER A 75 2.34 5.54 -10.92
CA SER A 75 3.76 5.34 -11.25
C SER A 75 4.70 5.43 -10.05
N ARG A 76 4.25 5.96 -8.91
CA ARG A 76 5.07 6.20 -7.72
C ARG A 76 4.70 5.28 -6.57
N ALA A 77 5.66 4.96 -5.70
CA ALA A 77 5.45 4.14 -4.52
C ALA A 77 6.45 4.55 -3.43
N ILE A 78 6.02 4.46 -2.17
CA ILE A 78 6.90 4.56 -1.01
C ILE A 78 6.96 3.16 -0.41
N LEU A 79 8.17 2.68 -0.13
CA LEU A 79 8.42 1.37 0.45
C LEU A 79 9.08 1.57 1.82
N SER A 80 8.72 0.70 2.77
CA SER A 80 9.29 0.67 4.11
C SER A 80 9.45 -0.79 4.53
N THR A 81 10.44 -1.05 5.39
CA THR A 81 10.74 -2.39 5.92
C THR A 81 9.73 -2.83 6.98
N ARG A 82 9.07 -1.89 7.67
CA ARG A 82 8.08 -2.17 8.72
C ARG A 82 6.67 -1.75 8.32
N ASN A 83 5.68 -2.57 8.70
CA ASN A 83 4.27 -2.33 8.41
C ASN A 83 3.71 -1.11 9.15
N ASP A 84 4.11 -0.89 10.41
CA ASP A 84 3.67 0.27 11.19
C ASP A 84 4.10 1.61 10.56
N CYS A 85 5.30 1.65 9.98
CA CYS A 85 5.76 2.79 9.19
C CYS A 85 4.94 2.96 7.91
N VAL A 86 4.58 1.88 7.23
CA VAL A 86 3.71 1.93 6.03
C VAL A 86 2.34 2.47 6.37
N ASP A 87 1.74 2.05 7.48
CA ASP A 87 0.42 2.52 7.91
C ASP A 87 0.44 4.03 8.22
N LYS A 88 1.48 4.51 8.91
CA LYS A 88 1.69 5.95 9.14
C LYS A 88 1.81 6.75 7.85
N ILE A 89 2.58 6.23 6.87
CA ILE A 89 2.74 6.86 5.55
C ILE A 89 1.40 6.89 4.81
N ASN A 90 0.69 5.77 4.78
CA ASN A 90 -0.60 5.65 4.09
C ASN A 90 -1.65 6.60 4.66
N LEU A 91 -1.74 6.72 6.00
CA LEU A 91 -2.65 7.66 6.66
C LEU A 91 -2.33 9.11 6.30
N LYS A 92 -1.06 9.52 6.42
CA LYS A 92 -0.61 10.86 5.99
C LYS A 92 -0.86 11.12 4.51
N MET A 93 -0.75 10.09 3.67
CA MET A 93 -1.00 10.21 2.23
C MET A 93 -2.50 10.37 1.93
N ILE A 94 -3.37 9.75 2.73
CA ILE A 94 -4.82 9.92 2.60
C ILE A 94 -5.29 11.32 2.99
N ASP A 95 -4.75 11.89 4.06
CA ASP A 95 -5.10 13.24 4.48
C ASP A 95 -4.82 14.28 3.39
N ARG A 96 -3.82 14.01 2.55
CA ARG A 96 -3.38 14.86 1.44
C ARG A 96 -4.29 14.82 0.20
N PHE A 97 -5.17 13.83 0.05
CA PHE A 97 -6.17 13.87 -1.02
C PHE A 97 -7.29 14.84 -0.69
N GLN A 98 -7.76 15.53 -1.74
CA GLN A 98 -8.96 16.37 -1.68
C GLN A 98 -10.23 15.51 -1.64
N GLY A 99 -11.27 16.02 -0.98
CA GLY A 99 -12.58 15.38 -0.89
C GLY A 99 -12.87 14.76 0.47
N GLU A 100 -14.12 14.33 0.63
CA GLU A 100 -14.59 13.67 1.86
C GLU A 100 -13.95 12.30 2.03
N GLU A 101 -13.56 11.99 3.27
CA GLU A 101 -13.12 10.66 3.65
C GLU A 101 -14.30 9.71 3.85
N MET A 102 -14.23 8.53 3.24
CA MET A 102 -15.14 7.43 3.51
C MET A 102 -14.43 6.42 4.40
N VAL A 103 -15.06 6.10 5.51
CA VAL A 103 -14.51 5.18 6.50
C VAL A 103 -15.27 3.87 6.47
N TYR A 104 -14.56 2.78 6.20
CA TYR A 104 -15.08 1.43 6.30
C TYR A 104 -14.52 0.79 7.57
N HIS A 105 -15.39 0.54 8.55
CA HIS A 105 -15.03 -0.18 9.78
C HIS A 105 -14.92 -1.67 9.52
N SER A 106 -14.11 -2.39 10.31
CA SER A 106 -13.87 -3.81 10.06
C SER A 106 -14.59 -4.79 10.97
N PHE A 107 -15.20 -4.33 12.05
CA PHE A 107 -15.84 -5.21 13.02
C PHE A 107 -17.29 -4.76 13.19
N ASP A 108 -18.20 -5.49 12.55
CA ASP A 108 -19.64 -5.28 12.77
C ASP A 108 -20.24 -6.43 13.63
N SER A 109 -19.63 -7.63 13.70
CA SER A 109 -20.00 -8.72 14.62
C SER A 109 -19.01 -9.91 14.59
N VAL A 110 -18.98 -10.70 15.67
CA VAL A 110 -18.32 -12.03 15.75
C VAL A 110 -19.35 -13.10 15.38
N GLU A 111 -18.99 -14.09 14.56
CA GLU A 111 -19.96 -15.12 14.11
C GLU A 111 -20.42 -16.05 15.23
N ASP A 112 -19.57 -16.28 16.24
CA ASP A 112 -19.82 -17.13 17.40
C ASP A 112 -20.17 -16.32 18.67
N ASP A 113 -20.71 -15.10 18.53
CA ASP A 113 -21.12 -14.28 19.67
C ASP A 113 -22.61 -13.90 19.64
N PRO A 114 -23.52 -14.86 19.90
CA PRO A 114 -24.96 -14.61 19.93
C PRO A 114 -25.39 -13.66 21.07
N HIS A 115 -24.49 -13.27 21.97
CA HIS A 115 -24.77 -12.43 23.14
C HIS A 115 -23.95 -11.12 23.15
N ASN A 116 -23.19 -10.84 22.10
CA ASN A 116 -22.36 -9.64 21.97
C ASN A 116 -21.43 -9.41 23.17
N TYR A 117 -20.86 -10.50 23.72
CA TYR A 117 -19.87 -10.49 24.80
C TYR A 117 -18.61 -9.71 24.46
N TYR A 118 -18.28 -9.57 23.17
CA TYR A 118 -17.14 -8.79 22.73
C TYR A 118 -17.59 -7.38 22.31
N PRO A 119 -17.32 -6.35 23.12
CA PRO A 119 -17.65 -4.99 22.75
C PRO A 119 -16.86 -4.61 21.48
N PRO A 120 -17.45 -3.81 20.57
CA PRO A 120 -16.77 -3.39 19.35
C PRO A 120 -15.44 -2.73 19.69
N GLU A 121 -15.33 -1.96 20.77
CA GLU A 121 -14.09 -1.34 21.23
C GLU A 121 -12.95 -2.35 21.45
N PHE A 122 -13.25 -3.55 21.93
CA PHE A 122 -12.27 -4.63 22.11
C PHE A 122 -11.89 -5.29 20.78
N LEU A 123 -12.89 -5.61 19.95
CA LEU A 123 -12.67 -6.13 18.61
C LEU A 123 -11.84 -5.17 17.76
N ASN A 124 -12.03 -3.86 17.98
CA ASN A 124 -11.34 -2.81 17.27
C ASN A 124 -9.84 -2.72 17.57
N THR A 125 -9.40 -3.32 18.69
CA THR A 125 -7.97 -3.40 19.04
C THR A 125 -7.25 -4.58 18.39
N LEU A 126 -7.99 -5.54 17.83
CA LEU A 126 -7.42 -6.70 17.17
C LEU A 126 -6.82 -6.29 15.83
N THR A 127 -5.49 -6.44 15.72
CA THR A 127 -4.73 -6.23 14.49
C THR A 127 -4.02 -7.54 14.12
N PRO A 128 -4.74 -8.52 13.54
CA PRO A 128 -4.14 -9.79 13.16
C PRO A 128 -3.05 -9.58 12.12
N ASN A 129 -1.99 -10.38 12.20
CA ASN A 129 -0.90 -10.34 11.25
C ASN A 129 -1.41 -10.70 9.86
N GLY A 130 -1.58 -9.71 8.99
CA GLY A 130 -2.05 -9.98 7.64
C GLY A 130 -3.17 -9.09 7.17
N LEU A 131 -3.94 -8.53 8.10
CA LEU A 131 -5.14 -7.76 7.83
C LEU A 131 -4.85 -6.26 7.95
N PRO A 132 -5.34 -5.42 7.02
CA PRO A 132 -5.23 -3.97 7.16
C PRO A 132 -6.03 -3.51 8.40
N PRO A 133 -5.70 -2.31 8.90
CA PRO A 133 -6.16 -1.85 10.21
C PRO A 133 -7.68 -1.87 10.35
N HIS A 134 -8.11 -1.87 11.62
CA HIS A 134 -9.49 -1.78 12.09
C HIS A 134 -10.44 -0.90 11.24
N MET A 135 -9.87 0.12 10.61
CA MET A 135 -10.55 1.16 9.88
C MET A 135 -9.84 1.40 8.54
N LEU A 136 -10.56 1.18 7.43
CA LEU A 136 -10.09 1.51 6.10
C LEU A 136 -10.62 2.88 5.70
N LYS A 137 -9.76 3.90 5.76
CA LYS A 137 -10.05 5.28 5.31
C LYS A 137 -9.74 5.42 3.83
N LEU A 138 -10.72 5.77 3.01
CA LEU A 138 -10.54 5.98 1.58
C LEU A 138 -11.00 7.37 1.17
N LYS A 139 -10.43 7.90 0.09
CA LYS A 139 -10.88 9.13 -0.58
C LYS A 139 -10.96 8.90 -2.08
N ILE A 140 -11.78 9.69 -2.77
CA ILE A 140 -11.85 9.65 -4.23
C ILE A 140 -10.46 9.96 -4.81
N ASN A 141 -10.09 9.22 -5.86
CA ASN A 141 -8.79 9.24 -6.54
C ASN A 141 -7.60 8.62 -5.76
N CYS A 142 -7.82 8.06 -4.57
CA CYS A 142 -6.73 7.39 -3.87
C CYS A 142 -6.38 6.03 -4.49
N PRO A 143 -5.09 5.66 -4.57
CA PRO A 143 -4.66 4.38 -5.09
C PRO A 143 -4.76 3.30 -4.02
N ILE A 144 -5.28 2.16 -4.44
CA ILE A 144 -5.48 0.99 -3.60
C ILE A 144 -4.94 -0.26 -4.30
N ILE A 145 -4.75 -1.35 -3.57
CA ILE A 145 -4.27 -2.61 -4.12
C ILE A 145 -5.09 -3.78 -3.56
N LEU A 146 -5.47 -4.71 -4.42
CA LEU A 146 -6.14 -5.94 -4.01
C LEU A 146 -5.20 -6.87 -3.24
N LEU A 147 -5.74 -7.51 -2.20
CA LEU A 147 -5.02 -8.45 -1.36
C LEU A 147 -5.37 -9.92 -1.62
N ARG A 148 -6.39 -10.19 -2.43
CA ARG A 148 -6.79 -11.55 -2.81
C ARG A 148 -7.27 -11.63 -4.25
N ASN A 149 -7.44 -12.85 -4.71
CA ASN A 149 -8.13 -13.15 -5.95
C ASN A 149 -9.65 -13.08 -5.73
N ILE A 150 -10.32 -12.24 -6.52
CA ILE A 150 -11.78 -12.10 -6.56
C ILE A 150 -12.26 -12.65 -7.90
N ASP A 151 -11.70 -12.14 -8.99
CA ASP A 151 -12.02 -12.53 -10.35
C ASP A 151 -10.76 -12.39 -11.23
N PRO A 152 -9.87 -13.40 -11.21
CA PRO A 152 -8.64 -13.36 -12.00
C PRO A 152 -8.88 -13.23 -13.50
N ALA A 153 -10.01 -13.76 -14.02
CA ALA A 153 -10.34 -13.71 -15.44
C ALA A 153 -10.56 -12.27 -15.93
N ASN A 154 -11.08 -11.41 -15.05
CA ASN A 154 -11.29 -9.99 -15.32
C ASN A 154 -10.21 -9.07 -14.70
N GLY A 155 -9.06 -9.64 -14.33
CA GLY A 155 -7.92 -8.87 -13.82
C GLY A 155 -8.04 -8.45 -12.36
N LEU A 156 -8.94 -9.03 -11.56
CA LEU A 156 -9.08 -8.79 -10.13
C LEU A 156 -8.38 -9.88 -9.30
N TYR A 157 -7.05 -9.88 -9.37
CA TYR A 157 -6.18 -10.78 -8.62
C TYR A 157 -5.33 -10.04 -7.58
N ASN A 158 -4.69 -10.77 -6.66
CA ASN A 158 -3.84 -10.19 -5.63
C ASN A 158 -2.72 -9.33 -6.26
N GLY A 159 -2.54 -8.12 -5.75
CA GLY A 159 -1.57 -7.15 -6.28
C GLY A 159 -2.13 -6.24 -7.37
N THR A 160 -3.37 -6.43 -7.82
CA THR A 160 -4.01 -5.53 -8.78
C THR A 160 -4.15 -4.14 -8.18
N ARG A 161 -3.58 -3.15 -8.87
CA ARG A 161 -3.62 -1.74 -8.46
C ARG A 161 -4.85 -1.09 -9.05
N LEU A 162 -5.58 -0.36 -8.21
CA LEU A 162 -6.81 0.31 -8.55
C LEU A 162 -6.77 1.76 -8.06
N VAL A 163 -7.66 2.59 -8.58
CA VAL A 163 -7.94 3.94 -8.07
C VAL A 163 -9.42 4.03 -7.73
N VAL A 164 -9.73 4.56 -6.54
CA VAL A 164 -11.11 4.78 -6.08
C VAL A 164 -11.73 5.90 -6.90
N ARG A 165 -12.97 5.73 -7.35
CA ARG A 165 -13.73 6.75 -8.09
C ARG A 165 -15.05 7.11 -7.43
N GLY A 166 -15.57 6.23 -6.57
CA GLY A 166 -16.80 6.48 -5.84
C GLY A 166 -16.99 5.51 -4.69
N PHE A 167 -17.93 5.86 -3.84
CA PHE A 167 -18.32 5.06 -2.69
C PHE A 167 -19.81 4.75 -2.77
N GLN A 168 -20.16 3.51 -2.48
CA GLN A 168 -21.51 3.09 -2.19
C GLN A 168 -21.52 2.43 -0.80
N LYS A 169 -22.72 2.25 -0.23
CA LYS A 169 -22.92 1.72 1.13
C LYS A 169 -22.11 0.45 1.39
N ASN A 170 -22.10 -0.49 0.45
CA ASN A 170 -21.44 -1.81 0.60
C ASN A 170 -20.46 -2.12 -0.53
N THR A 171 -20.06 -1.13 -1.32
CA THR A 171 -19.28 -1.36 -2.53
C THR A 171 -18.36 -0.18 -2.80
N ILE A 172 -17.13 -0.48 -3.20
CA ILE A 172 -16.16 0.53 -3.62
C ILE A 172 -16.13 0.52 -5.13
N ASP A 173 -16.43 1.66 -5.72
CA ASP A 173 -16.32 1.88 -7.15
C ASP A 173 -14.87 2.26 -7.47
N ALA A 174 -14.18 1.38 -8.18
CA ALA A 174 -12.76 1.48 -8.47
C ALA A 174 -12.47 1.31 -9.96
N GLU A 175 -11.26 1.67 -10.37
CA GLU A 175 -10.78 1.54 -11.75
C GLU A 175 -9.41 0.86 -11.74
N ILE A 176 -9.23 -0.18 -12.56
CA ILE A 176 -7.94 -0.85 -12.71
C ILE A 176 -6.99 0.09 -13.43
N VAL A 177 -5.77 0.24 -12.90
CA VAL A 177 -4.83 1.25 -13.43
C VAL A 177 -3.60 0.67 -14.11
N VAL A 178 -3.33 -0.62 -13.92
CA VAL A 178 -2.14 -1.31 -14.48
C VAL A 178 -2.56 -2.61 -15.17
N GLY A 179 -1.82 -2.99 -16.22
CA GLY A 179 -1.99 -4.26 -16.92
C GLY A 179 -2.98 -4.19 -18.08
N GLN A 180 -3.29 -5.35 -18.64
CA GLN A 180 -4.17 -5.50 -19.81
C GLN A 180 -5.60 -4.98 -19.55
N HIS A 181 -6.02 -4.99 -18.30
CA HIS A 181 -7.35 -4.55 -17.85
C HIS A 181 -7.39 -3.07 -17.43
N SER A 182 -6.34 -2.28 -17.72
CA SER A 182 -6.27 -0.86 -17.33
C SER A 182 -7.41 -0.04 -17.96
N GLY A 183 -8.06 0.80 -17.15
CA GLY A 183 -9.21 1.62 -17.51
C GLY A 183 -10.57 0.98 -17.24
N ILE A 184 -10.62 -0.31 -16.91
CA ILE A 184 -11.88 -0.99 -16.59
C ILE A 184 -12.38 -0.54 -15.22
N ARG A 185 -13.66 -0.12 -15.15
CA ARG A 185 -14.38 0.21 -13.92
C ARG A 185 -14.90 -1.06 -13.29
N VAL A 186 -14.66 -1.23 -11.99
CA VAL A 186 -15.01 -2.44 -11.24
C VAL A 186 -15.64 -2.06 -9.91
N PHE A 187 -16.58 -2.89 -9.47
CA PHE A 187 -17.27 -2.72 -8.20
C PHE A 187 -16.77 -3.78 -7.23
N LEU A 188 -16.10 -3.34 -6.17
CA LEU A 188 -15.53 -4.22 -5.17
C LEU A 188 -16.51 -4.34 -4.00
N PRO A 189 -17.19 -5.49 -3.85
CA PRO A 189 -18.10 -5.68 -2.73
C PRO A 189 -17.32 -5.77 -1.42
N ARG A 190 -17.97 -5.39 -0.32
CA ARG A 190 -17.46 -5.56 1.04
C ARG A 190 -17.49 -7.07 1.37
N ILE A 191 -16.38 -7.78 1.12
CA ILE A 191 -16.25 -9.22 1.42
C ILE A 191 -15.58 -9.37 2.78
N PRO A 192 -16.23 -9.98 3.78
CA PRO A 192 -15.61 -10.29 5.07
C PRO A 192 -14.44 -11.27 4.90
N LEU A 193 -13.33 -11.02 5.58
CA LEU A 193 -12.17 -11.90 5.71
C LEU A 193 -12.29 -12.65 7.03
N CYS A 194 -12.21 -13.97 7.00
CA CYS A 194 -11.90 -14.70 8.22
C CYS A 194 -10.38 -14.61 8.45
N PRO A 195 -9.90 -14.37 9.68
CA PRO A 195 -8.50 -14.61 10.01
C PRO A 195 -8.14 -16.07 9.71
N SER A 196 -6.86 -16.35 9.43
CA SER A 196 -6.38 -17.71 9.24
C SER A 196 -6.42 -18.49 10.56
N ASP A 197 -6.64 -19.80 10.51
CA ASP A 197 -6.67 -20.71 11.69
C ASP A 197 -5.38 -20.66 12.55
N ASP A 198 -4.28 -20.14 12.00
CA ASP A 198 -3.00 -19.93 12.70
C ASP A 198 -3.00 -18.72 13.66
N ASP A 199 -3.95 -17.79 13.52
CA ASP A 199 -4.15 -16.73 14.51
C ASP A 199 -4.97 -17.33 15.66
N MET A 200 -4.33 -17.65 16.79
CA MET A 200 -4.93 -18.23 18.02
C MET A 200 -5.97 -17.31 18.70
N PHE A 201 -7.01 -16.90 17.99
CA PHE A 201 -8.16 -16.22 18.58
C PHE A 201 -9.20 -17.27 18.98
N PRO A 202 -9.79 -17.16 20.18
CA PRO A 202 -10.80 -18.12 20.65
C PRO A 202 -12.16 -17.99 19.92
N PHE A 203 -12.22 -17.22 18.82
CA PHE A 203 -13.44 -16.92 18.06
C PHE A 203 -13.11 -16.57 16.59
N ASN A 204 -14.04 -16.89 15.69
CA ASN A 204 -13.99 -16.51 14.29
C ASN A 204 -14.60 -15.11 14.09
N PHE A 205 -13.87 -14.19 13.46
CA PHE A 205 -14.35 -12.84 13.15
C PHE A 205 -14.19 -12.49 11.66
N LYS A 206 -14.93 -11.48 11.21
CA LYS A 206 -15.07 -11.11 9.79
C LYS A 206 -14.51 -9.72 9.52
N VAL A 207 -13.36 -9.60 8.84
CA VAL A 207 -12.67 -8.34 8.51
C VAL A 207 -12.90 -7.93 7.04
N PRO A 208 -13.61 -6.85 6.72
CA PRO A 208 -13.82 -6.38 5.37
C PRO A 208 -12.60 -5.63 4.83
N SER A 209 -11.61 -6.32 4.30
CA SER A 209 -10.49 -5.58 3.71
C SER A 209 -9.70 -6.31 2.63
N GLN A 210 -10.37 -6.46 1.49
CA GLN A 210 -9.75 -6.94 0.25
C GLN A 210 -8.76 -5.98 -0.36
N ILE A 211 -8.55 -4.84 0.28
CA ILE A 211 -7.96 -3.65 -0.28
C ILE A 211 -7.12 -2.98 0.80
N LYS A 212 -5.92 -2.53 0.43
CA LYS A 212 -5.09 -1.62 1.24
C LYS A 212 -4.61 -0.44 0.42
N HIS A 213 -4.14 0.61 1.08
CA HIS A 213 -3.44 1.69 0.40
C HIS A 213 -2.20 1.18 -0.33
N LYS A 214 -1.92 1.80 -1.47
CA LYS A 214 -0.74 1.47 -2.26
C LYS A 214 0.54 1.96 -1.56
N GLY A 215 1.10 1.10 -0.72
CA GLY A 215 2.40 1.29 -0.04
C GLY A 215 3.12 -0.02 0.33
N THR A 216 2.68 -1.19 -0.17
CA THR A 216 3.19 -2.48 0.34
C THR A 216 3.27 -3.54 -0.76
N ASN A 217 4.49 -3.75 -1.26
CA ASN A 217 4.93 -5.09 -1.60
C ASN A 217 5.31 -5.78 -0.28
N ARG A 218 4.73 -6.96 -0.01
CA ARG A 218 5.34 -7.91 0.91
C ARG A 218 6.43 -8.62 0.14
N TYR A 219 7.64 -8.63 0.67
CA TYR A 219 8.48 -9.79 0.46
C TYR A 219 7.87 -10.88 1.36
N THR A 220 7.37 -11.94 0.73
CA THR A 220 7.15 -13.24 1.38
C THR A 220 8.43 -13.72 2.03
#